data_AF-A0A3E1INZ2-F1
#
_entry.id   AF-A0A3E1INZ2-F1
#
_cell.length_a   1.000
_cell.length_b   1.000
_cell.length_c   1.000
_cell.angle_alpha   90.00
_cell.angle_beta   90.00
_cell.angle_gamma   90.00
#
_symmetry.space_group_name_H-M   'P 1'
#
loop_
_entity.id
_entity.type
_entity.pdbx_description
1 polymer ?
#
loop_
_entity_poly.entity_id
_entity_poly.type
_entity_poly.pdbx_seq_one_letter_code
_entity_poly.pdbx_strand_id
1 'polypeptide(L)'
;MVENAEFSQNFSVGIVGLGLIGGSLAKRLAKLPECSVYAWNRHHNPYEEAENLGITCVDNVQDLAKLRPNVLILCNSLASMPSILQEIAPYVDKSRTTISDVGSVKALVRQQVAAAGLQDCYVGAHPMAGSEFTGWKASSAELLNGALWALTVDINTEFWRVSNVLRMIISLCKNRAIVLDDETHDNSAALISHMPHVVATSLANVLCDQPNRAIALQLSAGSWRDMTRVALTDPQRTRAMVSENRHNTAKLLRSVISELTFAADMLDNNSETADALEKEFFDKAQSWREYKYRQRNSFEANTQQSDDTNQNDAANSRLWKYDSRINWQKDLLDSARLGESIVEICGFNTNESSQLLLRSDASLSNV
;
A
#
# COMPACT_ATOMS: atom_id res chain seq x y z
N MET A 1 -23.61 0.40 -20.87
CA MET A 1 -24.58 -0.03 -19.84
C MET A 1 -24.44 -1.53 -19.69
N VAL A 2 -23.67 -1.98 -18.70
CA VAL A 2 -23.54 -3.41 -18.37
C VAL A 2 -24.66 -3.70 -17.37
N GLU A 3 -25.86 -3.98 -17.86
CA GLU A 3 -27.03 -4.27 -17.02
C GLU A 3 -26.97 -5.63 -16.32
N ASN A 4 -25.96 -6.47 -16.59
CA ASN A 4 -25.82 -7.81 -16.01
C ASN A 4 -24.39 -8.09 -15.50
N ALA A 5 -23.79 -7.16 -14.76
CA ALA A 5 -22.74 -7.57 -13.83
C ALA A 5 -23.43 -8.23 -12.62
N GLU A 6 -23.96 -9.44 -12.81
CA GLU A 6 -24.47 -10.24 -11.70
C GLU A 6 -23.33 -10.39 -10.69
N PHE A 7 -23.47 -9.72 -9.54
CA PHE A 7 -22.63 -9.94 -8.39
C PHE A 7 -22.83 -11.40 -7.97
N SER A 8 -21.94 -12.26 -8.45
CA SER A 8 -21.93 -13.70 -8.11
C SER A 8 -22.03 -13.85 -6.60
N GLN A 9 -23.00 -14.64 -6.13
CA GLN A 9 -23.13 -14.98 -4.70
C GLN A 9 -21.85 -15.65 -4.17
N ASN A 10 -21.08 -16.32 -5.04
CA ASN A 10 -19.75 -16.83 -4.74
C ASN A 10 -18.70 -15.89 -5.34
N PHE A 11 -18.10 -15.04 -4.51
CA PHE A 11 -17.00 -14.16 -4.94
C PHE A 11 -15.74 -15.01 -5.14
N SER A 12 -14.93 -14.69 -6.14
CA SER A 12 -13.75 -15.47 -6.48
C SER A 12 -12.52 -14.60 -6.71
N VAL A 13 -11.40 -15.03 -6.14
CA VAL A 13 -10.11 -14.34 -6.26
C VAL A 13 -9.08 -15.31 -6.83
N GLY A 14 -8.47 -14.94 -7.96
CA GLY A 14 -7.26 -15.58 -8.49
C GLY A 14 -6.03 -14.83 -8.01
N ILE A 15 -5.02 -15.53 -7.49
CA ILE A 15 -3.81 -14.94 -6.92
C ILE A 15 -2.58 -15.44 -7.69
N VAL A 16 -1.86 -14.52 -8.32
CA VAL A 16 -0.58 -14.81 -8.99
C VAL A 16 0.56 -14.56 -8.01
N GLY A 17 1.18 -15.61 -7.50
CA GLY A 17 2.32 -15.56 -6.59
C GLY A 17 1.92 -15.73 -5.11
N LEU A 18 2.39 -16.82 -4.51
CA LEU A 18 2.17 -17.18 -3.10
C LEU A 18 3.36 -16.74 -2.22
N GLY A 19 3.77 -15.48 -2.37
CA GLY A 19 4.79 -14.83 -1.54
C GLY A 19 4.25 -14.37 -0.19
N LEU A 20 4.91 -13.37 0.41
CA LEU A 20 4.47 -12.77 1.68
C LEU A 20 3.02 -12.24 1.55
N ILE A 21 2.78 -11.32 0.62
CA ILE A 21 1.48 -10.66 0.47
C ILE A 21 0.45 -11.60 -0.14
N GLY A 22 0.74 -12.19 -1.31
CA GLY A 22 -0.21 -13.09 -1.98
C GLY A 22 -0.56 -14.33 -1.15
N GLY A 23 0.41 -14.92 -0.44
CA GLY A 23 0.14 -16.00 0.50
C GLY A 23 -0.72 -15.58 1.70
N SER A 24 -0.54 -14.35 2.19
CA SER A 24 -1.32 -13.82 3.32
C SER A 24 -2.77 -13.56 2.91
N LEU A 25 -2.97 -13.01 1.70
CA LEU A 25 -4.29 -12.88 1.09
C LEU A 25 -4.94 -14.24 0.91
N ALA A 26 -4.24 -15.22 0.34
CA ALA A 26 -4.77 -16.55 0.11
C ALA A 26 -5.22 -17.22 1.42
N LYS A 27 -4.36 -17.20 2.45
CA LYS A 27 -4.65 -17.73 3.78
C LYS A 27 -5.84 -17.02 4.46
N ARG A 28 -5.99 -15.71 4.25
CA ARG A 28 -7.10 -14.93 4.81
C ARG A 28 -8.42 -15.27 4.12
N LEU A 29 -8.42 -15.24 2.80
CA LEU A 29 -9.62 -15.43 1.98
C LEU A 29 -10.12 -16.88 2.03
N ALA A 30 -9.23 -17.87 2.10
CA ALA A 30 -9.62 -19.28 2.15
C ALA A 30 -10.35 -19.67 3.45
N LYS A 31 -10.27 -18.84 4.50
CA LYS A 31 -11.07 -19.01 5.73
C LYS A 31 -12.54 -18.59 5.55
N LEU A 32 -12.90 -17.95 4.43
CA LEU A 32 -14.23 -17.37 4.20
C LEU A 32 -15.04 -18.27 3.25
N PRO A 33 -16.16 -18.87 3.70
CA PRO A 33 -16.96 -19.76 2.85
C PRO A 33 -17.58 -19.05 1.63
N GLU A 34 -17.75 -17.74 1.69
CA GLU A 34 -18.29 -16.91 0.60
C GLU A 34 -17.25 -16.55 -0.48
N CYS A 35 -15.99 -16.99 -0.35
CA CYS A 35 -14.90 -16.66 -1.26
C CYS A 35 -14.17 -17.91 -1.77
N SER A 36 -14.22 -18.16 -3.08
CA SER A 36 -13.35 -19.17 -3.73
C SER A 36 -11.97 -18.57 -4.02
N VAL A 37 -10.91 -19.28 -3.64
CA VAL A 37 -9.53 -18.84 -3.84
C VAL A 37 -8.83 -19.77 -4.81
N TYR A 38 -8.30 -19.19 -5.89
CA TYR A 38 -7.46 -19.87 -6.86
C TYR A 38 -6.06 -19.27 -6.81
N ALA A 39 -5.02 -20.09 -6.94
CA ALA A 39 -3.66 -19.60 -6.89
C ALA A 39 -2.76 -20.25 -7.93
N TRP A 40 -1.79 -19.48 -8.40
CA TRP A 40 -0.65 -19.97 -9.15
C TRP A 40 0.62 -19.43 -8.50
N ASN A 41 1.67 -20.25 -8.42
CA ASN A 41 2.98 -19.80 -8.00
C ASN A 41 4.04 -20.38 -8.93
N ARG A 42 5.05 -19.57 -9.29
CA ARG A 42 6.15 -19.99 -10.18
C ARG A 42 6.81 -21.31 -9.75
N HIS A 43 6.92 -21.54 -8.45
CA HIS A 43 7.42 -22.78 -7.87
C HIS A 43 6.32 -23.42 -7.04
N HIS A 44 6.02 -24.71 -7.27
CA HIS A 44 4.87 -25.39 -6.66
C HIS A 44 5.10 -25.81 -5.19
N ASN A 45 6.24 -25.47 -4.60
CA ASN A 45 6.55 -25.76 -3.19
C ASN A 45 5.44 -25.41 -2.18
N PRO A 46 4.64 -24.32 -2.32
CA PRO A 46 3.59 -24.02 -1.37
C PRO A 46 2.25 -24.74 -1.64
N TYR A 47 2.11 -25.52 -2.71
CA TYR A 47 0.80 -26.03 -3.17
C TYR A 47 0.17 -26.99 -2.17
N GLU A 48 0.90 -27.98 -1.68
CA GLU A 48 0.38 -28.94 -0.69
C GLU A 48 -0.20 -28.23 0.55
N GLU A 49 0.52 -27.25 1.10
CA GLU A 49 0.04 -26.46 2.24
C GLU A 49 -1.12 -25.53 1.87
N ALA A 50 -1.13 -24.96 0.67
CA ALA A 50 -2.21 -24.11 0.20
C ALA A 50 -3.51 -24.90 -0.02
N GLU A 51 -3.42 -26.07 -0.65
CA GLU A 51 -4.55 -26.97 -0.90
C GLU A 51 -5.16 -27.51 0.39
N ASN A 52 -4.32 -27.84 1.38
CA ASN A 52 -4.78 -28.20 2.74
C ASN A 52 -5.57 -27.08 3.44
N LEU A 53 -5.41 -25.82 3.00
CA LEU A 53 -6.19 -24.68 3.48
C LEU A 53 -7.42 -24.37 2.62
N GLY A 54 -7.72 -25.18 1.60
CA GLY A 54 -8.86 -24.98 0.70
C GLY A 54 -8.58 -24.04 -0.47
N ILE A 55 -7.32 -23.75 -0.78
CA ILE A 55 -6.92 -22.97 -1.95
C ILE A 55 -6.76 -23.90 -3.15
N THR A 56 -7.43 -23.60 -4.27
CA THR A 56 -7.28 -24.39 -5.50
C THR A 56 -6.06 -23.90 -6.27
N CYS A 57 -5.00 -24.70 -6.33
CA CYS A 57 -3.79 -24.38 -7.09
C CYS A 57 -3.90 -24.82 -8.56
N VAL A 58 -3.39 -24.01 -9.49
CA VAL A 58 -3.31 -24.33 -10.92
C VAL A 58 -1.87 -24.45 -11.39
N ASP A 59 -1.63 -25.20 -12.46
CA ASP A 59 -0.27 -25.46 -12.96
C ASP A 59 0.29 -24.28 -13.77
N ASN A 60 -0.54 -23.57 -14.53
CA ASN A 60 -0.10 -22.44 -15.37
C ASN A 60 -0.85 -21.16 -15.01
N VAL A 61 -0.17 -20.02 -15.11
CA VAL A 61 -0.75 -18.72 -14.74
C VAL A 61 -1.99 -18.37 -15.58
N GLN A 62 -1.98 -18.73 -16.87
CA GLN A 62 -3.10 -18.57 -17.79
C GLN A 62 -4.38 -19.30 -17.33
N ASP A 63 -4.26 -20.37 -16.54
CA ASP A 63 -5.40 -21.15 -16.06
C ASP A 63 -6.18 -20.36 -14.99
N LEU A 64 -5.53 -19.43 -14.26
CA LEU A 64 -6.24 -18.48 -13.40
C LEU A 64 -7.17 -17.56 -14.19
N ALA A 65 -6.70 -17.04 -15.33
CA ALA A 65 -7.51 -16.16 -16.17
C ALA A 65 -8.71 -16.92 -16.78
N LYS A 66 -8.51 -18.18 -17.20
CA LYS A 66 -9.58 -19.05 -17.72
C LYS A 66 -10.69 -19.36 -16.72
N LEU A 67 -10.38 -19.31 -15.41
CA LEU A 67 -11.37 -19.48 -14.34
C LEU A 67 -12.29 -18.24 -14.17
N ARG A 68 -11.98 -17.13 -14.85
CA ARG A 68 -12.76 -15.88 -14.84
C ARG A 68 -13.08 -15.39 -13.42
N PRO A 69 -12.09 -15.24 -12.52
CA PRO A 69 -12.34 -14.77 -11.16
C PRO A 69 -12.89 -13.34 -11.17
N ASN A 70 -13.57 -12.92 -10.10
CA ASN A 70 -14.01 -11.52 -9.96
C ASN A 70 -12.81 -10.58 -9.85
N VAL A 71 -11.78 -11.00 -9.10
CA VAL A 71 -10.50 -10.29 -8.99
C VAL A 71 -9.35 -11.25 -9.33
N LEU A 72 -8.49 -10.87 -10.26
CA LEU A 72 -7.20 -11.51 -10.52
C LEU A 72 -6.10 -10.60 -9.99
N ILE A 73 -5.54 -10.92 -8.83
CA ILE A 73 -4.55 -10.09 -8.14
C ILE A 73 -3.12 -10.59 -8.42
N LEU A 74 -2.29 -9.69 -8.93
CA LEU A 74 -0.92 -9.93 -9.33
C LEU A 74 0.03 -9.63 -8.15
N CYS A 75 0.50 -10.68 -7.49
CA CYS A 75 1.43 -10.63 -6.36
C CYS A 75 2.86 -11.04 -6.70
N ASN A 76 3.19 -11.10 -7.99
CA ASN A 76 4.53 -11.33 -8.50
C ASN A 76 5.40 -10.06 -8.43
N SER A 77 6.71 -10.21 -8.64
CA SER A 77 7.62 -9.06 -8.71
C SER A 77 7.34 -8.18 -9.92
N LEU A 78 7.56 -6.86 -9.78
CA LEU A 78 7.38 -5.90 -10.88
C LEU A 78 8.25 -6.21 -12.10
N ALA A 79 9.44 -6.78 -11.90
CA ALA A 79 10.30 -7.26 -12.98
C ALA A 79 9.68 -8.40 -13.81
N SER A 80 8.87 -9.25 -13.19
CA SER A 80 8.16 -10.37 -13.86
C SER A 80 6.78 -10.00 -14.38
N MET A 81 6.29 -8.79 -14.10
CA MET A 81 4.93 -8.38 -14.46
C MET A 81 4.66 -8.43 -15.98
N PRO A 82 5.57 -7.98 -16.87
CA PRO A 82 5.31 -8.03 -18.32
C PRO A 82 5.06 -9.44 -18.87
N SER A 83 5.85 -10.43 -18.43
CA SER A 83 5.68 -11.82 -18.89
C SER A 83 4.37 -12.42 -18.39
N ILE A 84 4.03 -12.19 -17.12
CA ILE A 84 2.77 -12.66 -16.53
C ILE A 84 1.57 -12.05 -17.28
N LEU A 85 1.59 -10.74 -17.52
CA LEU A 85 0.53 -10.05 -18.24
C LEU A 85 0.37 -10.58 -19.67
N GLN A 86 1.48 -10.83 -20.37
CA GLN A 86 1.46 -11.40 -21.72
C GLN A 86 0.81 -12.78 -21.76
N GLU A 87 1.09 -13.64 -20.77
CA GLU A 87 0.54 -14.99 -20.69
C GLU A 87 -0.97 -15.00 -20.37
N ILE A 88 -1.44 -14.10 -19.51
CA ILE A 88 -2.86 -14.06 -19.12
C ILE A 88 -3.74 -13.29 -20.11
N ALA A 89 -3.19 -12.29 -20.81
CA ALA A 89 -3.97 -11.35 -21.63
C ALA A 89 -4.96 -12.01 -22.62
N PRO A 90 -4.61 -13.11 -23.32
CA PRO A 90 -5.54 -13.77 -24.25
C PRO A 90 -6.77 -14.41 -23.58
N TYR A 91 -6.72 -14.65 -22.27
CA TYR A 91 -7.73 -15.44 -21.54
C TYR A 91 -8.55 -14.61 -20.56
N VAL A 92 -8.15 -13.36 -20.28
CA VAL A 92 -8.87 -12.49 -19.34
C VAL A 92 -10.24 -12.11 -19.93
N ASP A 93 -11.30 -12.50 -19.22
CA ASP A 93 -12.64 -12.02 -19.50
C ASP A 93 -12.85 -10.60 -18.94
N LYS A 94 -12.62 -9.60 -19.80
CA LYS A 94 -12.78 -8.19 -19.46
C LYS A 94 -14.19 -7.80 -18.98
N SER A 95 -15.23 -8.58 -19.31
CA SER A 95 -16.61 -8.30 -18.89
C SER A 95 -16.88 -8.66 -17.42
N ARG A 96 -15.98 -9.44 -16.79
CA ARG A 96 -16.16 -9.97 -15.43
C ARG A 96 -14.96 -9.75 -14.52
N THR A 97 -13.76 -10.01 -15.02
CA THR A 97 -12.54 -10.00 -14.20
C THR A 97 -11.99 -8.59 -14.08
N THR A 98 -11.74 -8.17 -12.83
CA THR A 98 -10.90 -7.02 -12.51
C THR A 98 -9.47 -7.50 -12.24
N ILE A 99 -8.50 -7.00 -12.98
CA ILE A 99 -7.08 -7.19 -12.67
C ILE A 99 -6.68 -6.18 -11.60
N SER A 100 -5.95 -6.63 -10.60
CA SER A 100 -5.32 -5.77 -9.60
C SER A 100 -3.91 -6.26 -9.31
N ASP A 101 -3.15 -5.53 -8.51
CA ASP A 101 -1.78 -5.87 -8.15
C ASP A 101 -1.50 -5.50 -6.68
N VAL A 102 -0.27 -5.72 -6.21
CA VAL A 102 0.18 -5.31 -4.87
C VAL A 102 1.52 -4.56 -4.89
N GLY A 103 1.97 -4.14 -6.07
CA GLY A 103 3.27 -3.52 -6.30
C GLY A 103 3.44 -2.19 -5.57
N SER A 104 4.68 -1.83 -5.26
CA SER A 104 4.99 -0.59 -4.54
C SER A 104 5.07 0.66 -5.43
N VAL A 105 4.92 0.50 -6.75
CA VAL A 105 4.97 1.58 -7.76
C VAL A 105 3.82 1.38 -8.73
N LYS A 106 2.95 2.38 -8.90
CA LYS A 106 1.67 2.23 -9.62
C LYS A 106 1.74 2.68 -11.06
N ALA A 107 2.45 3.77 -11.35
CA ALA A 107 2.59 4.25 -12.73
C ALA A 107 3.26 3.21 -13.64
N LEU A 108 4.30 2.54 -13.13
CA LEU A 108 5.00 1.47 -13.85
C LEU A 108 4.06 0.28 -14.13
N VAL A 109 3.29 -0.18 -13.15
CA VAL A 109 2.36 -1.30 -13.33
C VAL A 109 1.28 -0.93 -14.33
N ARG A 110 0.67 0.27 -14.22
CA ARG A 110 -0.35 0.72 -15.17
C ARG A 110 0.20 0.76 -16.60
N GLN A 111 1.44 1.22 -16.79
CA GLN A 111 2.10 1.19 -18.09
C GLN A 111 2.25 -0.25 -18.62
N GLN A 112 2.68 -1.19 -17.78
CA GLN A 112 2.86 -2.59 -18.17
C GLN A 112 1.52 -3.26 -18.52
N VAL A 113 0.47 -2.98 -17.76
CA VAL A 113 -0.90 -3.45 -18.00
C VAL A 113 -1.45 -2.90 -19.31
N ALA A 114 -1.25 -1.60 -19.57
CA ALA A 114 -1.66 -0.97 -20.82
C ALA A 114 -0.91 -1.55 -22.03
N ALA A 115 0.38 -1.83 -21.89
CA ALA A 115 1.17 -2.48 -22.93
C ALA A 115 0.68 -3.91 -23.27
N ALA A 116 0.05 -4.59 -22.30
CA ALA A 116 -0.60 -5.88 -22.49
C ALA A 116 -2.06 -5.78 -23.01
N GLY A 117 -2.58 -4.56 -23.22
CA GLY A 117 -3.95 -4.33 -23.68
C GLY A 117 -5.02 -4.63 -22.63
N LEU A 118 -4.66 -4.58 -21.34
CA LEU A 118 -5.53 -4.93 -20.22
C LEU A 118 -5.96 -3.72 -19.38
N GLN A 119 -5.68 -2.48 -19.83
CA GLN A 119 -5.96 -1.26 -19.08
C GLN A 119 -7.44 -1.09 -18.71
N ASP A 120 -8.36 -1.52 -19.58
CA ASP A 120 -9.81 -1.34 -19.37
C ASP A 120 -10.36 -2.21 -18.23
N CYS A 121 -9.57 -3.17 -17.73
CA CYS A 121 -9.96 -4.08 -16.65
C CYS A 121 -9.10 -3.96 -15.39
N TYR A 122 -8.27 -2.93 -15.29
CA TYR A 122 -7.29 -2.82 -14.21
C TYR A 122 -7.63 -1.77 -13.16
N VAL A 123 -7.42 -2.14 -11.90
CA VAL A 123 -7.43 -1.24 -10.74
C VAL A 123 -6.19 -1.53 -9.91
N GLY A 124 -5.28 -0.56 -9.81
CA GLY A 124 -4.05 -0.74 -9.06
C GLY A 124 -4.31 -0.81 -7.57
N ALA A 125 -3.52 -1.60 -6.84
CA ALA A 125 -3.64 -1.68 -5.39
C ALA A 125 -2.27 -1.87 -4.72
N HIS A 126 -2.08 -1.35 -3.52
CA HIS A 126 -0.84 -1.48 -2.75
C HIS A 126 -1.16 -1.53 -1.25
N PRO A 127 -1.01 -2.70 -0.59
CA PRO A 127 -1.11 -2.79 0.85
C PRO A 127 0.07 -2.07 1.53
N MET A 128 -0.21 -1.16 2.45
CA MET A 128 0.78 -0.53 3.33
C MET A 128 1.13 -1.49 4.48
N ALA A 129 1.59 -2.68 4.12
CA ALA A 129 1.96 -3.75 5.02
C ALA A 129 3.15 -4.53 4.44
N GLY A 130 3.93 -5.14 5.32
CA GLY A 130 5.06 -5.97 4.92
C GLY A 130 5.98 -6.29 6.08
N SER A 131 6.89 -7.22 5.82
CA SER A 131 7.98 -7.59 6.72
C SER A 131 9.29 -7.64 5.95
N GLU A 132 10.39 -7.73 6.68
CA GLU A 132 11.72 -8.07 6.17
C GLU A 132 11.78 -9.49 5.59
N PHE A 133 10.91 -10.40 6.06
CA PHE A 133 10.81 -11.79 5.58
C PHE A 133 10.04 -11.91 4.25
N THR A 134 10.25 -13.03 3.54
CA THR A 134 9.67 -13.28 2.22
C THR A 134 9.14 -14.71 2.06
N GLY A 135 8.33 -14.95 1.02
CA GLY A 135 7.82 -16.27 0.67
C GLY A 135 6.62 -16.74 1.49
N TRP A 136 6.08 -17.91 1.10
CA TRP A 136 4.89 -18.52 1.71
C TRP A 136 5.01 -18.77 3.22
N LYS A 137 6.20 -19.17 3.69
CA LYS A 137 6.43 -19.46 5.11
C LYS A 137 6.35 -18.22 5.99
N ALA A 138 6.66 -17.05 5.44
CA ALA A 138 6.51 -15.77 6.13
C ALA A 138 5.08 -15.21 6.08
N SER A 139 4.19 -15.81 5.28
CA SER A 139 2.83 -15.32 5.12
C SER A 139 1.91 -15.76 6.26
N SER A 140 0.95 -14.90 6.62
CA SER A 140 -0.02 -15.14 7.71
C SER A 140 -1.36 -14.52 7.32
N ALA A 141 -2.46 -15.14 7.72
CA ALA A 141 -3.79 -14.60 7.47
C ALA A 141 -4.03 -13.28 8.22
N GLU A 142 -3.20 -12.98 9.21
CA GLU A 142 -3.28 -11.84 10.10
C GLU A 142 -2.36 -10.68 9.67
N LEU A 143 -1.40 -10.92 8.75
CA LEU A 143 -0.41 -9.93 8.29
C LEU A 143 -1.05 -8.61 7.84
N LEU A 144 -2.21 -8.70 7.21
CA LEU A 144 -2.88 -7.57 6.58
C LEU A 144 -3.97 -6.96 7.47
N ASN A 145 -4.24 -7.48 8.66
CA ASN A 145 -5.36 -7.04 9.51
C ASN A 145 -5.34 -5.52 9.74
N GLY A 146 -6.42 -4.84 9.32
CA GLY A 146 -6.55 -3.39 9.48
C GLY A 146 -5.57 -2.56 8.64
N ALA A 147 -4.83 -3.20 7.71
CA ALA A 147 -3.88 -2.50 6.86
C ALA A 147 -4.60 -1.45 6.00
N LEU A 148 -3.92 -0.32 5.78
CA LEU A 148 -4.34 0.64 4.76
C LEU A 148 -3.88 0.16 3.39
N TRP A 149 -4.77 0.21 2.41
CA TRP A 149 -4.47 -0.07 1.02
C TRP A 149 -4.60 1.20 0.19
N ALA A 150 -3.58 1.53 -0.58
CA ALA A 150 -3.72 2.52 -1.64
C ALA A 150 -4.33 1.83 -2.86
N LEU A 151 -5.47 2.33 -3.32
CA LEU A 151 -6.14 1.88 -4.54
C LEU A 151 -5.96 2.95 -5.60
N THR A 152 -5.49 2.60 -6.79
CA THR A 152 -5.26 3.57 -7.86
C THR A 152 -6.18 3.43 -9.06
N VAL A 153 -6.71 4.57 -9.47
CA VAL A 153 -7.69 4.69 -10.55
C VAL A 153 -7.21 5.71 -11.58
N ASP A 154 -7.73 5.60 -12.80
CA ASP A 154 -7.62 6.62 -13.83
C ASP A 154 -9.01 7.05 -14.33
N ILE A 155 -9.03 7.94 -15.31
CA ILE A 155 -10.27 8.50 -15.88
C ILE A 155 -11.16 7.44 -16.56
N ASN A 156 -10.59 6.33 -17.01
CA ASN A 156 -11.31 5.26 -17.72
C ASN A 156 -11.73 4.12 -16.79
N THR A 157 -11.26 4.13 -15.53
CA THR A 157 -11.59 3.09 -14.57
C THR A 157 -13.09 3.10 -14.28
N GLU A 158 -13.72 1.93 -14.34
CA GLU A 158 -15.15 1.79 -14.05
C GLU A 158 -15.38 1.53 -12.55
N PHE A 159 -16.39 2.17 -11.96
CA PHE A 159 -16.65 2.07 -10.52
C PHE A 159 -16.91 0.63 -10.05
N TRP A 160 -17.57 -0.21 -10.87
CA TRP A 160 -17.83 -1.61 -10.51
C TRP A 160 -16.53 -2.44 -10.36
N ARG A 161 -15.44 -2.03 -11.03
CA ARG A 161 -14.14 -2.70 -10.89
C ARG A 161 -13.47 -2.31 -9.58
N VAL A 162 -13.51 -1.02 -9.26
CA VAL A 162 -13.08 -0.48 -7.95
C VAL A 162 -13.83 -1.18 -6.84
N SER A 163 -15.13 -1.35 -7.02
CA SER A 163 -16.02 -2.05 -6.11
C SER A 163 -15.62 -3.50 -5.82
N ASN A 164 -15.23 -4.27 -6.85
CA ASN A 164 -14.73 -5.64 -6.66
C ASN A 164 -13.46 -5.67 -5.80
N VAL A 165 -12.51 -4.76 -6.07
CA VAL A 165 -11.26 -4.70 -5.29
C VAL A 165 -11.52 -4.20 -3.87
N LEU A 166 -12.39 -3.20 -3.70
CA LEU A 166 -12.82 -2.71 -2.39
C LEU A 166 -13.56 -3.80 -1.59
N ARG A 167 -14.42 -4.60 -2.20
CA ARG A 167 -15.08 -5.75 -1.53
C ARG A 167 -14.04 -6.74 -1.00
N MET A 168 -13.03 -7.08 -1.80
CA MET A 168 -11.93 -7.93 -1.37
C MET A 168 -11.15 -7.32 -0.20
N ILE A 169 -10.73 -6.05 -0.31
CA ILE A 169 -9.92 -5.37 0.70
C ILE A 169 -10.71 -5.17 2.00
N ILE A 170 -11.89 -4.57 1.92
CA ILE A 170 -12.63 -4.07 3.08
C ILE A 170 -13.57 -5.14 3.63
N SER A 171 -14.46 -5.68 2.80
CA SER A 171 -15.49 -6.60 3.28
C SER A 171 -14.93 -7.96 3.67
N LEU A 172 -14.05 -8.54 2.83
CA LEU A 172 -13.48 -9.88 3.06
C LEU A 172 -12.23 -9.83 3.94
N CYS A 173 -11.26 -8.98 3.62
CA CYS A 173 -10.01 -8.92 4.39
C CYS A 173 -10.12 -8.12 5.69
N LYS A 174 -11.15 -7.26 5.85
CA LYS A 174 -11.34 -6.33 7.00
C LYS A 174 -10.23 -5.27 7.10
N ASN A 175 -9.86 -4.75 5.94
CA ASN A 175 -8.87 -3.68 5.80
C ASN A 175 -9.57 -2.37 5.45
N ARG A 176 -8.78 -1.32 5.25
CA ARG A 176 -9.26 0.00 4.81
C ARG A 176 -8.55 0.40 3.53
N ALA A 177 -9.18 1.26 2.74
CA ALA A 177 -8.63 1.71 1.46
C ALA A 177 -8.65 3.23 1.34
N ILE A 178 -7.65 3.79 0.67
CA ILE A 178 -7.64 5.17 0.21
C ILE A 178 -7.53 5.14 -1.31
N VAL A 179 -8.27 5.98 -2.03
CA VAL A 179 -8.31 5.99 -3.50
C VAL A 179 -7.56 7.21 -4.03
N LEU A 180 -6.56 6.98 -4.86
CA LEU A 180 -5.68 8.01 -5.39
C LEU A 180 -5.35 7.75 -6.86
N ASP A 181 -4.72 8.72 -7.53
CA ASP A 181 -4.10 8.47 -8.83
C ASP A 181 -2.68 7.91 -8.65
N ASP A 182 -2.12 7.35 -9.72
CA ASP A 182 -0.80 6.71 -9.69
C ASP A 182 0.33 7.69 -9.34
N GLU A 183 0.25 8.95 -9.80
CA GLU A 183 1.28 9.95 -9.57
C GLU A 183 1.30 10.37 -8.09
N THR A 184 0.13 10.64 -7.52
CA THR A 184 -0.05 10.92 -6.10
C THR A 184 0.48 9.76 -5.25
N HIS A 185 0.21 8.51 -5.66
CA HIS A 185 0.73 7.33 -4.97
C HIS A 185 2.25 7.30 -4.99
N ASP A 186 2.85 7.36 -6.19
CA ASP A 186 4.27 7.15 -6.36
C ASP A 186 5.08 8.29 -5.73
N ASN A 187 4.59 9.52 -5.77
CA ASN A 187 5.17 10.64 -5.02
C ASN A 187 5.12 10.39 -3.50
N SER A 188 3.98 9.93 -2.99
CA SER A 188 3.80 9.66 -1.55
C SER A 188 4.67 8.49 -1.09
N ALA A 189 4.71 7.39 -1.84
CA ALA A 189 5.57 6.23 -1.56
C ALA A 189 7.05 6.61 -1.60
N ALA A 190 7.45 7.49 -2.53
CA ALA A 190 8.81 8.01 -2.54
C ALA A 190 9.13 8.81 -1.27
N LEU A 191 8.21 9.66 -0.82
CA LEU A 191 8.36 10.51 0.37
C LEU A 191 8.46 9.70 1.66
N ILE A 192 7.59 8.71 1.85
CA ILE A 192 7.44 8.03 3.15
C ILE A 192 8.15 6.67 3.22
N SER A 193 8.64 6.14 2.09
CA SER A 193 9.30 4.82 2.03
C SER A 193 10.62 4.86 1.26
N HIS A 194 10.61 5.18 -0.03
CA HIS A 194 11.81 5.00 -0.87
C HIS A 194 12.96 5.91 -0.47
N MET A 195 12.68 7.21 -0.29
CA MET A 195 13.68 8.18 0.18
C MET A 195 14.24 7.78 1.57
N PRO A 196 13.41 7.47 2.59
CA PRO A 196 13.90 6.98 3.88
C PRO A 196 14.83 5.77 3.79
N HIS A 197 14.54 4.79 2.93
CA HIS A 197 15.42 3.64 2.71
C HIS A 197 16.80 4.04 2.17
N VAL A 198 16.84 4.97 1.21
CA VAL A 198 18.11 5.47 0.65
C VAL A 198 18.88 6.28 1.70
N VAL A 199 18.21 7.16 2.44
CA VAL A 199 18.84 7.95 3.53
C VAL A 199 19.42 7.04 4.60
N ALA A 200 18.65 6.04 5.07
CA ALA A 200 19.11 5.07 6.06
C ALA A 200 20.32 4.27 5.56
N THR A 201 20.32 3.88 4.29
CA THR A 201 21.46 3.20 3.66
C THR A 201 22.70 4.10 3.59
N SER A 202 22.52 5.38 3.24
CA SER A 202 23.60 6.37 3.24
C SER A 202 24.20 6.57 4.63
N LEU A 203 23.37 6.64 5.69
CA LEU A 203 23.85 6.73 7.08
C LEU A 203 24.69 5.50 7.47
N ALA A 204 24.23 4.30 7.12
CA ALA A 204 24.97 3.07 7.34
C ALA A 204 26.32 3.06 6.61
N ASN A 205 26.36 3.52 5.36
CA ASN A 205 27.60 3.63 4.58
C ASN A 205 28.59 4.59 5.23
N VAL A 206 28.14 5.77 5.68
CA VAL A 206 29.00 6.74 6.37
C VAL A 206 29.65 6.13 7.60
N LEU A 207 28.90 5.37 8.42
CA LEU A 207 29.46 4.66 9.57
C LEU A 207 30.52 3.63 9.16
N CYS A 208 30.25 2.83 8.12
CA CYS A 208 31.17 1.80 7.65
C CYS A 208 32.54 2.37 7.26
N ASP A 209 32.56 3.59 6.72
CA ASP A 209 33.77 4.27 6.31
C ASP A 209 34.51 4.99 7.45
N GLN A 210 33.92 5.09 8.66
CA GLN A 210 34.57 5.76 9.79
C GLN A 210 35.65 4.90 10.47
N PRO A 211 36.80 5.49 10.85
CA PRO A 211 37.84 4.80 11.60
C PRO A 211 37.39 4.42 13.02
N ASN A 212 36.54 5.22 13.66
CA ASN A 212 36.02 5.00 15.02
C ASN A 212 34.72 4.18 15.08
N ARG A 213 34.28 3.57 13.96
CA ARG A 213 32.98 2.88 13.85
C ARG A 213 32.70 1.85 14.95
N ALA A 214 33.73 1.14 15.41
CA ALA A 214 33.58 0.14 16.47
C ALA A 214 33.16 0.78 17.80
N ILE A 215 33.78 1.91 18.16
CA ILE A 215 33.44 2.67 19.37
C ILE A 215 32.06 3.31 19.19
N ALA A 216 31.79 3.92 18.03
CA ALA A 216 30.51 4.53 17.72
C ALA A 216 29.34 3.53 17.86
N LEU A 217 29.52 2.28 17.39
CA LEU A 217 28.53 1.22 17.54
C LEU A 217 28.29 0.81 19.00
N GLN A 218 29.34 0.76 19.83
CA GLN A 218 29.19 0.48 21.28
C GLN A 218 28.45 1.59 22.02
N LEU A 219 28.57 2.84 21.55
CA LEU A 219 27.88 4.00 22.12
C LEU A 219 26.50 4.24 21.49
N SER A 220 26.13 3.46 20.46
CA SER A 220 24.89 3.66 19.72
C SER A 220 23.65 3.30 20.57
N ALA A 221 22.58 4.07 20.40
CA ALA A 221 21.34 3.90 21.16
C ALA A 221 20.12 3.98 20.22
N GLY A 222 18.98 4.47 20.74
CA GLY A 222 17.70 4.51 20.02
C GLY A 222 17.74 5.29 18.70
N SER A 223 18.41 6.44 18.66
CA SER A 223 18.50 7.26 17.45
C SER A 223 19.11 6.52 16.27
N TRP A 224 20.29 5.92 16.48
CA TRP A 224 20.96 5.09 15.46
C TRP A 224 20.08 3.92 15.05
N ARG A 225 19.60 3.14 16.03
CA ARG A 225 18.76 1.95 15.80
C ARG A 225 17.57 2.27 14.91
N ASP A 226 16.82 3.32 15.22
CA ASP A 226 15.58 3.64 14.53
C ASP A 226 15.85 4.22 13.13
N MET A 227 16.87 5.08 13.00
CA MET A 227 17.26 5.67 11.71
C MET A 227 17.82 4.64 10.72
N THR A 228 18.50 3.60 11.20
CA THR A 228 19.10 2.57 10.31
C THR A 228 18.30 1.28 10.22
N ARG A 229 17.20 1.14 10.96
CA ARG A 229 16.38 -0.10 10.97
C ARG A 229 16.01 -0.57 9.56
N VAL A 230 15.56 0.34 8.70
CA VAL A 230 15.12 0.01 7.33
C VAL A 230 16.25 -0.34 6.38
N ALA A 231 17.49 0.05 6.70
CA ALA A 231 18.69 -0.33 5.94
C ALA A 231 19.04 -1.82 6.10
N LEU A 232 18.45 -2.52 7.07
CA LEU A 232 18.58 -3.97 7.24
C LEU A 232 17.76 -4.78 6.22
N THR A 233 16.92 -4.11 5.44
CA THR A 233 16.17 -4.75 4.34
C THR A 233 17.14 -5.24 3.27
N ASP A 234 16.85 -6.40 2.67
CA ASP A 234 17.65 -6.95 1.57
C ASP A 234 18.01 -5.88 0.52
N PRO A 235 19.31 -5.70 0.17
CA PRO A 235 19.74 -4.66 -0.75
C PRO A 235 19.13 -4.77 -2.16
N GLN A 236 18.89 -5.98 -2.66
CA GLN A 236 18.30 -6.16 -3.99
C GLN A 236 16.83 -5.75 -3.99
N ARG A 237 16.08 -6.08 -2.92
CA ARG A 237 14.71 -5.61 -2.74
C ARG A 237 14.64 -4.09 -2.66
N THR A 238 15.50 -3.48 -1.85
CA THR A 238 15.57 -2.01 -1.72
C THR A 238 15.91 -1.36 -3.06
N ARG A 239 16.89 -1.92 -3.79
CA ARG A 239 17.29 -1.45 -5.12
C ARG A 239 16.13 -1.53 -6.12
N ALA A 240 15.40 -2.65 -6.16
CA ALA A 240 14.27 -2.81 -7.08
C ALA A 240 13.21 -1.73 -6.84
N MET A 241 12.74 -1.62 -5.59
CA MET A 241 11.74 -0.63 -5.16
C MET A 241 12.15 0.82 -5.51
N VAL A 242 13.40 1.19 -5.21
CA VAL A 242 13.90 2.55 -5.51
C VAL A 242 14.08 2.76 -7.02
N SER A 243 14.57 1.76 -7.75
CA SER A 243 14.85 1.87 -9.18
C SER A 243 13.58 2.05 -10.01
N GLU A 244 12.47 1.47 -9.56
CA GLU A 244 11.15 1.55 -10.20
C GLU A 244 10.51 2.94 -10.01
N ASN A 245 10.85 3.65 -8.94
CA ASN A 245 10.36 5.00 -8.64
C ASN A 245 11.50 6.04 -8.52
N ARG A 246 12.52 5.90 -9.38
CA ARG A 246 13.80 6.62 -9.25
C ARG A 246 13.68 8.14 -9.34
N HIS A 247 12.79 8.66 -10.19
CA HIS A 247 12.71 10.10 -10.44
C HIS A 247 12.14 10.83 -9.23
N ASN A 248 11.03 10.32 -8.67
CA ASN A 248 10.43 10.88 -7.46
C ASN A 248 11.39 10.75 -6.27
N THR A 249 12.05 9.59 -6.13
CA THR A 249 13.04 9.36 -5.07
C THR A 249 14.22 10.34 -5.19
N ALA A 250 14.79 10.51 -6.39
CA ALA A 250 15.91 11.43 -6.62
C ALA A 250 15.55 12.90 -6.36
N LYS A 251 14.32 13.32 -6.72
CA LYS A 251 13.83 14.67 -6.42
C LYS A 251 13.84 14.94 -4.91
N LEU A 252 13.32 14.01 -4.12
CA LEU A 252 13.24 14.13 -2.67
C LEU A 252 14.60 14.02 -1.99
N LEU A 253 15.49 13.18 -2.49
CA LEU A 253 16.87 13.10 -1.99
C LEU A 253 17.60 14.44 -2.14
N ARG A 254 17.37 15.18 -3.23
CA ARG A 254 17.93 16.54 -3.38
C ARG A 254 17.40 17.51 -2.33
N SER A 255 16.13 17.39 -1.94
CA SER A 255 15.57 18.18 -0.84
C SER A 255 16.27 17.84 0.48
N VAL A 256 16.46 16.55 0.80
CA VAL A 256 17.22 16.13 2.00
C VAL A 256 18.67 16.62 1.96
N ILE A 257 19.34 16.51 0.81
CA ILE A 257 20.70 17.02 0.64
C ILE A 257 20.75 18.53 0.93
N SER A 258 19.78 19.29 0.43
CA SER A 258 19.71 20.73 0.69
C SER A 258 19.54 21.04 2.18
N GLU A 259 18.69 20.32 2.91
CA GLU A 259 18.52 20.50 4.37
C GLU A 259 19.81 20.14 5.12
N LEU A 260 20.50 19.07 4.72
CA LEU A 260 21.76 18.64 5.36
C LEU A 260 22.92 19.58 5.05
N THR A 261 23.02 20.11 3.82
CA THR A 261 24.01 21.14 3.46
C THR A 261 23.76 22.41 4.25
N PHE A 262 22.52 22.88 4.33
CA PHE A 262 22.17 24.03 5.16
C PHE A 262 22.56 23.83 6.63
N ALA A 263 22.25 22.66 7.20
CA ALA A 263 22.62 22.34 8.58
C ALA A 263 24.15 22.29 8.80
N ALA A 264 24.91 21.75 7.84
CA ALA A 264 26.37 21.73 7.91
C ALA A 264 26.96 23.15 7.84
N ASP A 265 26.55 23.94 6.85
CA ASP A 265 27.02 25.32 6.66
C ASP A 265 26.67 26.21 7.87
N MET A 266 25.50 25.99 8.47
CA MET A 266 25.07 26.65 9.70
C MET A 266 26.03 26.36 10.88
N LEU A 267 26.41 25.08 11.08
CA LEU A 267 27.28 24.64 12.16
C LEU A 267 28.74 25.10 11.98
N ASP A 268 29.15 25.44 10.76
CA ASP A 268 30.48 26.00 10.47
C ASP A 268 30.61 27.51 10.83
N ASN A 269 29.50 28.21 11.11
CA ASN A 269 29.50 29.64 11.46
C ASN A 269 29.90 29.90 12.93
N ASN A 270 30.32 31.14 13.23
CA ASN A 270 30.60 31.58 14.60
C ASN A 270 29.32 31.59 15.48
N SER A 271 29.49 31.32 16.78
CA SER A 271 28.40 30.92 17.70
C SER A 271 27.21 31.88 17.78
N GLU A 272 27.41 33.20 17.70
CA GLU A 272 26.31 34.17 17.80
C GLU A 272 25.39 34.19 16.58
N THR A 273 25.91 33.92 15.38
CA THR A 273 25.09 33.79 14.16
C THR A 273 24.50 32.39 14.04
N ALA A 274 25.19 31.38 14.59
CA ALA A 274 24.73 30.00 14.60
C ALA A 274 23.47 29.81 15.47
N ASP A 275 23.36 30.43 16.65
CA ASP A 275 22.26 30.19 17.60
C ASP A 275 20.86 30.48 17.00
N ALA A 276 20.71 31.59 16.27
CA ALA A 276 19.44 31.94 15.63
C ALA A 276 19.06 30.96 14.51
N LEU A 277 20.03 30.56 13.68
CA LEU A 277 19.83 29.62 12.57
C LEU A 277 19.57 28.19 13.08
N GLU A 278 20.25 27.79 14.15
CA GLU A 278 20.04 26.51 14.83
C GLU A 278 18.62 26.40 15.34
N LYS A 279 18.15 27.44 16.04
CA LYS A 279 16.78 27.50 16.52
C LYS A 279 15.78 27.38 15.36
N GLU A 280 15.95 28.14 14.28
CA GLU A 280 15.08 28.07 13.12
C GLU A 280 15.05 26.66 12.52
N PHE A 281 16.22 26.04 12.30
CA PHE A 281 16.35 24.70 11.75
C PHE A 281 15.62 23.65 12.61
N PHE A 282 15.89 23.65 13.92
CA PHE A 282 15.29 22.67 14.82
C PHE A 282 13.80 22.94 15.06
N ASP A 283 13.32 24.18 15.00
CA ASP A 283 11.90 24.51 15.15
C ASP A 283 11.07 24.18 13.89
N LYS A 284 11.67 24.14 12.69
CA LYS A 284 10.98 23.91 11.41
C LYS A 284 10.09 22.66 11.38
N ALA A 285 10.46 21.59 12.09
CA ALA A 285 9.71 20.33 12.14
C ALA A 285 8.62 20.30 13.23
N GLN A 286 8.20 21.46 13.76
CA GLN A 286 7.26 21.54 14.88
C GLN A 286 5.88 20.92 14.59
N SER A 287 5.31 21.15 13.40
CA SER A 287 4.01 20.55 13.01
C SER A 287 4.04 19.03 13.05
N TRP A 288 5.14 18.42 12.61
CA TRP A 288 5.36 16.97 12.69
C TRP A 288 5.46 16.49 14.14
N ARG A 289 6.14 17.23 15.02
CA ARG A 289 6.22 16.88 16.46
C ARG A 289 4.84 16.91 17.09
N GLU A 290 4.07 17.96 16.85
CA GLU A 290 2.71 18.12 17.36
C GLU A 290 1.78 17.01 16.86
N TYR A 291 1.91 16.62 15.60
CA TYR A 291 1.24 15.45 15.04
C TYR A 291 1.60 14.15 15.81
N LYS A 292 2.89 13.87 16.00
CA LYS A 292 3.35 12.66 16.69
C LYS A 292 2.96 12.63 18.17
N TYR A 293 2.98 13.78 18.86
CA TYR A 293 2.52 13.88 20.24
C TYR A 293 1.03 13.58 20.38
N ARG A 294 0.19 14.15 19.50
CA ARG A 294 -1.25 13.83 19.47
C ARG A 294 -1.49 12.34 19.26
N GLN A 295 -0.80 11.72 18.29
CA GLN A 295 -0.95 10.29 18.02
C GLN A 295 -0.57 9.42 19.23
N ARG A 296 0.53 9.75 19.94
CA ARG A 296 0.96 9.02 21.15
C ARG A 296 -0.05 9.15 22.28
N ASN A 297 -0.52 10.36 22.56
CA ASN A 297 -1.50 10.61 23.61
C ASN A 297 -2.84 9.91 23.33
N SER A 298 -3.27 9.88 22.06
CA SER A 298 -4.46 9.11 21.66
C SER A 298 -4.30 7.61 21.85
N PHE A 299 -3.10 7.07 21.57
CA PHE A 299 -2.82 5.65 21.80
C PHE A 299 -2.82 5.31 23.30
N GLU A 300 -2.18 6.13 24.14
CA GLU A 300 -2.14 5.96 25.59
C GLU A 300 -3.53 6.05 26.23
N ALA A 301 -4.35 7.02 25.81
CA ALA A 301 -5.74 7.18 26.26
C ALA A 301 -6.63 5.98 25.89
N ASN A 302 -6.48 5.44 24.66
CA ASN A 302 -7.24 4.27 24.21
C ASN A 302 -6.85 2.98 24.95
N THR A 303 -5.62 2.87 25.48
CA THR A 303 -5.24 1.76 26.39
C THR A 303 -5.83 1.89 27.79
N GLN A 304 -6.35 3.07 28.19
CA GLN A 304 -6.89 3.32 29.53
C GLN A 304 -8.43 3.38 29.59
N GLN A 305 -9.13 3.49 28.45
CA GLN A 305 -10.60 3.46 28.35
C GLN A 305 -11.05 2.36 27.40
N SER A 306 -11.55 1.26 27.94
CA SER A 306 -12.06 0.12 27.16
C SER A 306 -13.56 0.17 26.82
N ASP A 307 -14.29 1.26 27.11
CA ASP A 307 -15.76 1.27 26.94
C ASP A 307 -16.38 2.48 26.19
N ASP A 308 -15.61 3.47 25.70
CA ASP A 308 -16.18 4.72 25.13
C ASP A 308 -15.76 5.06 23.68
N THR A 309 -15.21 4.10 22.91
CA THR A 309 -14.71 4.34 21.53
C THR A 309 -15.78 4.72 20.50
N ASN A 310 -17.07 4.61 20.82
CA ASN A 310 -18.15 4.80 19.84
C ASN A 310 -18.51 6.27 19.56
N GLN A 311 -18.19 7.24 20.44
CA GLN A 311 -18.61 8.64 20.24
C GLN A 311 -17.66 9.44 19.34
N ASN A 312 -16.34 9.26 19.45
CA ASN A 312 -15.37 9.98 18.61
C ASN A 312 -15.29 9.45 17.18
N ASP A 313 -15.56 8.15 16.98
CA ASP A 313 -15.55 7.52 15.65
C ASP A 313 -16.69 8.05 14.75
N ALA A 314 -17.83 8.43 15.34
CA ALA A 314 -18.98 8.96 14.59
C ALA A 314 -18.70 10.37 14.02
N ALA A 315 -18.01 11.23 14.78
CA ALA A 315 -17.74 12.62 14.40
C ALA A 315 -16.81 12.76 13.17
N ASN A 316 -15.95 11.77 12.95
CA ASN A 316 -14.99 11.72 11.83
C ASN A 316 -15.45 10.81 10.69
N SER A 317 -16.70 10.33 10.75
CA SER A 317 -17.26 9.43 9.75
C SER A 317 -18.20 10.18 8.80
N ARG A 318 -18.10 9.89 7.50
CA ARG A 318 -19.00 10.43 6.48
C ARG A 318 -19.47 9.32 5.56
N LEU A 319 -20.78 9.23 5.40
CA LEU A 319 -21.39 8.34 4.42
C LEU A 319 -21.31 9.00 3.03
N TRP A 320 -20.61 8.34 2.11
CA TRP A 320 -20.55 8.72 0.70
C TRP A 320 -21.45 7.81 -0.12
N LYS A 321 -22.26 8.39 -1.01
CA LYS A 321 -23.22 7.66 -1.85
C LYS A 321 -22.78 7.73 -3.31
N TYR A 322 -22.70 6.58 -3.96
CA TYR A 322 -22.46 6.52 -5.39
C TYR A 322 -23.70 6.98 -6.17
N ASP A 323 -23.59 8.08 -6.91
CA ASP A 323 -24.54 8.47 -7.95
C ASP A 323 -23.81 8.40 -9.29
N SER A 324 -24.33 7.60 -10.23
CA SER A 324 -23.80 7.46 -11.59
C SER A 324 -23.67 8.78 -12.38
N ARG A 325 -24.32 9.86 -11.93
CA ARG A 325 -24.23 11.21 -12.51
C ARG A 325 -23.07 12.04 -11.94
N ILE A 326 -22.40 11.56 -10.89
CA ILE A 326 -21.31 12.25 -10.19
C ILE A 326 -19.95 11.74 -10.67
N ASN A 327 -18.96 12.63 -10.70
CA ASN A 327 -17.56 12.28 -10.96
C ASN A 327 -16.93 11.63 -9.72
N TRP A 328 -17.28 10.36 -9.48
CA TRP A 328 -16.86 9.60 -8.30
C TRP A 328 -15.33 9.55 -8.16
N GLN A 329 -14.57 9.52 -9.27
CA GLN A 329 -13.11 9.51 -9.23
C GLN A 329 -12.62 10.76 -8.50
N LYS A 330 -13.05 11.94 -8.97
CA LYS A 330 -12.64 13.21 -8.39
C LYS A 330 -12.98 13.29 -6.90
N ASP A 331 -14.19 12.91 -6.52
CA ASP A 331 -14.63 12.97 -5.12
C ASP A 331 -13.78 12.08 -4.20
N LEU A 332 -13.42 10.87 -4.65
CA LEU A 332 -12.57 9.98 -3.87
C LEU A 332 -11.11 10.44 -3.85
N LEU A 333 -10.60 11.04 -4.92
CA LEU A 333 -9.28 11.70 -4.93
C LEU A 333 -9.24 12.89 -3.95
N ASP A 334 -10.28 13.72 -3.93
CA ASP A 334 -10.39 14.86 -3.02
C ASP A 334 -10.55 14.38 -1.56
N SER A 335 -11.31 13.30 -1.33
CA SER A 335 -11.41 12.62 -0.04
C SER A 335 -10.04 12.13 0.47
N ALA A 336 -9.24 11.50 -0.40
CA ALA A 336 -7.89 11.05 -0.05
C ALA A 336 -6.97 12.21 0.35
N ARG A 337 -7.09 13.38 -0.30
CA ARG A 337 -6.33 14.60 0.08
C ARG A 337 -6.69 15.11 1.47
N LEU A 338 -7.89 14.83 1.95
CA LEU A 338 -8.33 15.14 3.31
C LEU A 338 -7.89 14.07 4.33
N GLY A 339 -7.15 13.04 3.90
CA GLY A 339 -6.74 11.94 4.76
C GLY A 339 -7.88 10.99 5.12
N GLU A 340 -8.97 10.99 4.34
CA GLU A 340 -10.08 10.06 4.52
C GLU A 340 -9.76 8.68 3.92
N SER A 341 -10.16 7.63 4.62
CA SER A 341 -10.08 6.25 4.13
C SER A 341 -11.45 5.58 4.18
N ILE A 342 -11.73 4.74 3.20
CA ILE A 342 -12.90 3.88 3.15
C ILE A 342 -12.69 2.74 4.14
N VAL A 343 -13.63 2.59 5.08
CA VAL A 343 -13.59 1.58 6.15
C VAL A 343 -14.75 0.59 6.09
N GLU A 344 -15.84 0.94 5.40
CA GLU A 344 -16.99 0.07 5.21
C GLU A 344 -17.63 0.28 3.84
N ILE A 345 -18.33 -0.75 3.38
CA ILE A 345 -19.02 -0.77 2.10
C ILE A 345 -20.42 -1.37 2.30
N CYS A 346 -21.45 -0.63 1.90
CA CYS A 346 -22.84 -1.04 2.00
C CYS A 346 -23.53 -1.04 0.62
N GLY A 347 -24.53 -1.90 0.43
CA GLY A 347 -25.44 -1.83 -0.73
C GLY A 347 -24.89 -2.37 -2.05
N PHE A 348 -24.01 -3.38 -2.06
CA PHE A 348 -23.54 -4.00 -3.32
C PHE A 348 -24.54 -4.93 -4.00
N ASN A 349 -25.57 -5.38 -3.28
CA ASN A 349 -26.52 -6.41 -3.71
C ASN A 349 -27.99 -5.99 -3.54
N THR A 350 -28.26 -4.71 -3.30
CA THR A 350 -29.61 -4.17 -3.17
C THR A 350 -29.89 -3.23 -4.35
N ASN A 351 -31.15 -3.03 -4.71
CA ASN A 351 -31.57 -2.01 -5.71
C ASN A 351 -31.26 -0.56 -5.26
N GLU A 352 -30.38 -0.38 -4.27
CA GLU A 352 -29.96 0.90 -3.71
C GLU A 352 -28.57 1.26 -4.24
N SER A 353 -28.28 2.55 -4.36
CA SER A 353 -26.94 3.05 -4.67
C SER A 353 -25.91 2.54 -3.66
N SER A 354 -24.76 2.02 -4.14
CA SER A 354 -23.64 1.64 -3.29
C SER A 354 -23.20 2.79 -2.38
N GLN A 355 -22.90 2.48 -1.13
CA GLN A 355 -22.49 3.46 -0.13
C GLN A 355 -21.13 3.08 0.47
N LEU A 356 -20.29 4.07 0.69
CA LEU A 356 -18.97 3.93 1.30
C LEU A 356 -18.96 4.70 2.62
N LEU A 357 -18.52 4.07 3.70
CA LEU A 357 -18.23 4.77 4.94
C LEU A 357 -16.77 5.24 4.88
N LEU A 358 -16.60 6.56 4.83
CA LEU A 358 -15.30 7.21 4.90
C LEU A 358 -15.03 7.61 6.34
N ARG A 359 -13.77 7.46 6.77
CA ARG A 359 -13.28 7.90 8.07
C ARG A 359 -12.07 8.79 7.88
N SER A 360 -12.12 10.00 8.44
CA SER A 360 -10.98 10.91 8.48
C SER A 360 -10.06 10.57 9.64
N ASP A 361 -8.76 10.75 9.44
CA ASP A 361 -7.80 10.81 10.55
C ASP A 361 -7.64 12.27 10.98
N ALA A 362 -8.38 12.66 12.02
CA ALA A 362 -8.36 14.02 12.55
C ALA A 362 -6.97 14.48 13.03
N SER A 363 -6.01 13.57 13.22
CA SER A 363 -4.64 13.94 13.55
C SER A 363 -3.91 14.61 12.38
N LEU A 364 -4.29 14.32 11.13
CA LEU A 364 -3.66 14.84 9.91
C LEU A 364 -3.98 16.31 9.61
N SER A 365 -5.00 16.90 10.23
CA SER A 365 -5.53 18.24 9.88
C SER A 365 -4.56 19.42 10.05
N ASN A 366 -3.46 19.24 10.80
CA ASN A 366 -2.46 20.30 11.05
C ASN A 366 -1.04 19.94 10.57
N VAL A 367 -0.90 18.87 9.77
CA VAL A 367 0.36 18.53 9.07
C VAL A 367 0.28 19.09 7.67
#